data_AF-A0A932KPJ2-F1
#
_entry.id   AF-A0A932KPJ2-F1
#
_cell.length_a   1.000
_cell.length_b   1.000
_cell.length_c   1.000
_cell.angle_alpha   90.00
_cell.angle_beta   90.00
_cell.angle_gamma   90.00
#
_symmetry.space_group_name_H-M   'P 1'
#
loop_
_entity.id
_entity.type
_entity.pdbx_description
1 polymer ?
#
loop_
_entity_poly.entity_id
_entity_poly.type
_entity_poly.pdbx_seq_one_letter_code
_entity_poly.pdbx_strand_id
1 'polypeptide(L)'
;MGIAGKVILVGAGPGDPGLITIKGKEAIEQADVVVYDYLASARLLSYARPDAEKIYVGKKGGEHTVAQEGINDLIVTRAREGKIVVRLKGGDPFVFGRGGEEAEELATAGIPFEVVPGVTAAV
;
A
#
# COMPACT_ATOMS: atom_id res chain seq x y z
N MET A 1 -22.28 -13.79 -6.62
CA MET A 1 -21.50 -12.56 -6.35
C MET A 1 -20.08 -13.00 -6.06
N GLY A 2 -19.11 -12.60 -6.89
CA GLY A 2 -17.70 -12.91 -6.63
C GLY A 2 -17.26 -12.26 -5.32
N ILE A 3 -16.28 -12.86 -4.64
CA ILE A 3 -15.71 -12.29 -3.42
C ILE A 3 -14.98 -11.01 -3.84
N ALA A 4 -15.47 -9.85 -3.42
CA ALA A 4 -14.78 -8.59 -3.65
C ALA A 4 -13.43 -8.63 -2.92
N GLY A 5 -12.37 -8.16 -3.58
CA GLY A 5 -11.06 -8.02 -2.96
C GLY A 5 -11.07 -6.96 -1.86
N LYS A 6 -9.91 -6.74 -1.24
CA LYS A 6 -9.74 -5.71 -0.20
C LYS A 6 -8.43 -4.96 -0.35
N VAL A 7 -8.39 -3.75 0.17
CA VAL A 7 -7.16 -2.95 0.23
C VAL A 7 -6.69 -2.82 1.68
N ILE A 8 -5.38 -2.94 1.90
CA ILE A 8 -4.75 -2.72 3.20
C ILE A 8 -3.74 -1.58 3.03
N LEU A 9 -4.01 -0.43 3.65
CA LEU A 9 -3.10 0.71 3.70
C LEU A 9 -2.10 0.47 4.84
N VAL A 10 -0.84 0.17 4.51
CA VAL A 10 0.16 -0.28 5.48
C VAL A 10 1.27 0.74 5.62
N GLY A 11 1.56 1.15 6.85
CA GLY A 11 2.75 1.92 7.20
C GLY A 11 4.01 1.03 7.22
N ALA A 12 4.99 1.36 6.40
CA ALA A 12 6.24 0.63 6.24
C ALA A 12 7.28 0.94 7.34
N GLY A 13 7.05 1.96 8.15
CA GLY A 13 8.08 2.49 9.04
C GLY A 13 9.01 3.49 8.34
N PRO A 14 10.00 4.06 9.04
CA PRO A 14 10.89 5.10 8.52
C PRO A 14 12.04 4.57 7.64
N GLY A 15 12.12 3.25 7.41
CA GLY A 15 13.09 2.63 6.50
C GLY A 15 13.70 1.32 7.01
N ASP A 16 14.00 1.24 8.31
CA ASP A 16 14.48 0.01 8.94
C ASP A 16 13.35 -1.06 8.92
N PRO A 17 13.56 -2.22 8.27
CA PRO A 17 12.56 -3.29 8.26
C PRO A 17 12.17 -3.81 9.64
N GLY A 18 13.00 -3.62 10.68
CA GLY A 18 12.68 -3.96 12.05
C GLY A 18 11.60 -3.07 12.68
N LEU A 19 11.25 -1.95 12.04
CA LEU A 19 10.21 -1.02 12.50
C LEU A 19 8.86 -1.21 11.81
N ILE A 20 8.72 -2.20 10.91
CA ILE A 20 7.41 -2.61 10.44
C ILE A 20 6.65 -3.33 11.56
N THR A 21 5.34 -3.11 11.63
CA THR A 21 4.50 -3.86 12.57
C THR A 21 4.37 -5.32 12.12
N ILE A 22 4.11 -6.22 13.09
CA ILE A 22 3.82 -7.64 12.79
C ILE A 22 2.69 -7.75 11.77
N LYS A 23 1.60 -7.00 12.00
CA LYS A 23 0.45 -6.94 11.09
C LYS A 23 0.78 -6.40 9.70
N GLY A 24 1.68 -5.42 9.61
CA GLY A 24 2.14 -4.89 8.33
C GLY A 24 2.92 -5.92 7.52
N LYS A 25 3.79 -6.69 8.18
CA LYS A 25 4.50 -7.82 7.56
C LYS A 25 3.53 -8.91 7.10
N GLU A 26 2.61 -9.32 7.96
CA GLU A 26 1.58 -10.34 7.65
C GLU A 26 0.70 -9.92 6.46
N ALA A 27 0.36 -8.63 6.36
CA ALA A 27 -0.38 -8.10 5.23
C ALA A 27 0.40 -8.26 3.91
N ILE A 28 1.71 -7.93 3.91
CA ILE A 28 2.58 -8.09 2.73
C ILE A 28 2.69 -9.57 2.34
N GLU A 29 2.83 -10.48 3.30
CA GLU A 29 2.92 -11.93 3.08
C GLU A 29 1.65 -12.55 2.47
N GLN A 30 0.50 -11.89 2.62
CA GLN A 30 -0.79 -12.36 2.09
C GLN A 30 -1.20 -11.64 0.79
N ALA A 31 -0.47 -10.59 0.39
CA ALA A 31 -0.86 -9.76 -0.74
C ALA A 31 -0.83 -10.54 -2.06
N ASP A 32 -1.82 -10.28 -2.92
CA ASP A 32 -1.77 -10.59 -4.35
C ASP A 32 -1.05 -9.48 -5.12
N VAL A 33 -1.21 -8.22 -4.67
CA VAL A 33 -0.58 -7.04 -5.25
C VAL A 33 -0.02 -6.14 -4.15
N VAL A 34 1.24 -5.75 -4.27
CA VAL A 34 1.88 -4.74 -3.41
C VAL A 34 2.13 -3.48 -4.21
N VAL A 35 1.38 -2.42 -3.93
CA VAL A 35 1.54 -1.08 -4.49
C VAL A 35 2.38 -0.24 -3.54
N TYR A 36 3.59 0.15 -3.96
CA TYR A 36 4.57 0.78 -3.07
C TYR A 36 5.23 2.01 -3.68
N ASP A 37 5.68 2.92 -2.82
CA ASP A 37 6.47 4.10 -3.22
C ASP A 37 7.93 3.99 -2.77
N TYR A 38 8.71 5.04 -3.03
CA TYR A 38 10.16 5.07 -2.84
C TYR A 38 10.61 4.69 -1.42
N LEU A 39 9.77 4.96 -0.40
CA LEU A 39 10.15 4.75 0.99
C LEU A 39 9.98 3.29 1.44
N ALA A 40 9.35 2.45 0.63
CA ALA A 40 9.30 1.01 0.89
C ALA A 40 10.64 0.36 0.54
N SER A 41 11.36 -0.15 1.54
CA SER A 41 12.65 -0.79 1.32
C SER A 41 12.50 -2.12 0.56
N ALA A 42 13.47 -2.47 -0.30
CA ALA A 42 13.48 -3.75 -1.01
C ALA A 42 13.41 -4.96 -0.07
N ARG A 43 13.87 -4.81 1.18
CA ARG A 43 13.76 -5.84 2.22
C ARG A 43 12.31 -6.10 2.62
N LEU A 44 11.47 -5.07 2.76
CA LEU A 44 10.04 -5.27 3.04
C LEU A 44 9.33 -5.99 1.90
N LEU A 45 9.68 -5.65 0.65
CA LEU A 45 9.12 -6.29 -0.54
C LEU A 45 9.52 -7.77 -0.67
N SER A 46 10.57 -8.22 0.04
CA SER A 46 10.97 -9.63 0.07
C SER A 46 10.06 -10.51 0.92
N TYR A 47 9.22 -9.91 1.79
CA TYR A 47 8.18 -10.66 2.51
C TYR A 47 6.99 -11.02 1.61
N ALA A 48 6.80 -10.32 0.49
CA ALA A 48 5.70 -10.61 -0.42
C ALA A 48 5.88 -12.00 -1.03
N ARG A 49 4.76 -12.68 -1.30
CA ARG A 49 4.79 -14.00 -1.96
C ARG A 49 5.54 -13.93 -3.29
N PRO A 50 6.15 -15.05 -3.73
CA PRO A 50 6.87 -15.09 -5.01
C PRO A 50 6.01 -14.70 -6.23
N ASP A 51 4.70 -14.97 -6.16
CA ASP A 51 3.72 -14.70 -7.21
C ASP A 51 2.99 -13.35 -7.05
N ALA A 52 3.27 -12.59 -5.99
CA ALA A 52 2.66 -11.29 -5.76
C ALA A 52 3.17 -10.25 -6.78
N GLU A 53 2.25 -9.54 -7.44
CA GLU A 53 2.57 -8.43 -8.33
C GLU A 53 3.10 -7.25 -7.50
N LYS A 54 4.22 -6.64 -7.91
CA LYS A 54 4.83 -5.51 -7.20
C LYS A 54 4.83 -4.28 -8.09
N ILE A 55 4.00 -3.30 -7.76
CA ILE A 55 3.77 -2.10 -8.57
C ILE A 55 4.39 -0.89 -7.86
N TYR A 56 5.41 -0.30 -8.48
CA TYR A 56 6.03 0.93 -7.98
C TYR A 56 5.26 2.16 -8.48
N VAL A 57 4.86 3.04 -7.56
CA VAL A 57 4.14 4.29 -7.86
C VAL A 57 4.87 5.55 -7.37
N GLY A 58 6.11 5.41 -6.90
CA GLY A 58 6.92 6.53 -6.40
C GLY A 58 7.55 7.39 -7.50
N LYS A 59 8.03 8.57 -7.12
CA LYS A 59 8.80 9.46 -8.02
C LYS A 59 10.22 8.92 -8.19
N LYS A 60 10.60 8.48 -9.40
CA LYS A 60 12.00 8.44 -9.81
C LYS A 60 12.32 9.81 -10.41
N GLY A 61 13.34 10.50 -9.90
CA GLY A 61 13.72 11.83 -10.37
C GLY A 61 13.87 11.86 -11.90
N GLY A 62 12.96 12.56 -12.58
CA GLY A 62 12.97 12.75 -14.04
C GLY A 62 11.85 12.05 -14.83
N GLU A 63 11.08 11.12 -14.25
CA GLU A 63 10.03 10.39 -14.98
C GLU A 63 8.60 10.77 -14.57
N HIS A 64 7.66 10.54 -15.49
CA HIS A 64 6.22 10.78 -15.34
C HIS A 64 5.72 10.25 -13.99
N THR A 65 5.33 11.18 -13.12
CA THR A 65 4.75 10.88 -11.82
C THR A 65 3.37 10.28 -12.01
N VAL A 66 3.07 9.12 -11.40
CA VAL A 66 1.68 8.65 -11.31
C VAL A 66 0.94 9.65 -10.43
N ALA A 67 -0.03 10.36 -11.00
CA ALA A 67 -0.89 11.24 -10.24
C ALA A 67 -1.63 10.44 -9.18
N GLN A 68 -2.00 11.07 -8.06
CA GLN A 68 -2.69 10.36 -6.98
C GLN A 68 -3.98 9.69 -7.44
N GLU A 69 -4.74 10.35 -8.32
CA GLU A 69 -5.92 9.79 -8.96
C GLU A 69 -5.60 8.45 -9.66
N GLY A 70 -4.45 8.36 -10.34
CA GLY A 70 -4.00 7.10 -10.94
C GLY A 70 -3.63 6.02 -9.91
N ILE A 71 -3.12 6.39 -8.74
CA ILE A 71 -2.85 5.44 -7.63
C ILE A 71 -4.18 4.96 -7.04
N ASN A 72 -5.12 5.87 -6.84
CA ASN A 72 -6.46 5.62 -6.34
C ASN A 72 -7.23 4.65 -7.27
N ASP A 73 -7.24 4.94 -8.58
CA ASP A 73 -7.84 4.07 -9.59
C ASP A 73 -7.19 2.68 -9.63
N LEU A 74 -5.87 2.63 -9.49
CA LEU A 74 -5.12 1.38 -9.48
C LEU A 74 -5.55 0.48 -8.31
N ILE A 75 -5.56 1.00 -7.08
CA ILE A 75 -5.91 0.18 -5.90
C ILE A 75 -7.37 -0.27 -5.93
N VAL A 76 -8.29 0.58 -6.42
CA VAL A 76 -9.70 0.23 -6.62
C VAL A 76 -9.85 -0.86 -7.68
N THR A 77 -9.18 -0.69 -8.82
CA THR A 77 -9.26 -1.65 -9.94
C THR A 77 -8.74 -3.02 -9.52
N ARG A 78 -7.57 -3.08 -8.87
CA ARG A 78 -7.01 -4.35 -8.40
C ARG A 78 -7.90 -5.03 -7.35
N ALA A 79 -8.51 -4.28 -6.45
CA ALA A 79 -9.45 -4.86 -5.49
C ALA A 79 -10.73 -5.38 -6.16
N ARG A 80 -11.24 -4.71 -7.20
CA ARG A 80 -12.38 -5.18 -8.00
C ARG A 80 -12.10 -6.48 -8.76
N GLU A 81 -10.83 -6.77 -9.06
CA GLU A 81 -10.39 -8.06 -9.61
C GLU A 81 -10.44 -9.20 -8.56
N GLY A 82 -10.85 -8.93 -7.32
CA GLY A 82 -10.91 -9.93 -6.24
C GLY A 82 -9.61 -10.09 -5.45
N LYS A 83 -8.63 -9.21 -5.68
CA LYS A 83 -7.28 -9.30 -5.10
C LYS A 83 -7.18 -8.67 -3.71
N ILE A 84 -6.29 -9.21 -2.90
CA ILE A 84 -5.78 -8.57 -1.68
C ILE A 84 -4.66 -7.61 -2.09
N VAL A 85 -4.94 -6.32 -2.02
CA VAL A 85 -4.03 -5.25 -2.40
C VAL A 85 -3.42 -4.63 -1.15
N VAL A 86 -2.10 -4.62 -1.05
CA VAL A 86 -1.37 -3.85 -0.03
C VAL A 86 -0.87 -2.55 -0.64
N ARG A 87 -1.30 -1.42 -0.10
CA ARG A 87 -0.70 -0.11 -0.39
C ARG A 87 0.34 0.16 0.69
N LEU A 88 1.60 -0.12 0.39
CA LEU A 88 2.72 0.04 1.32
C LEU A 88 3.28 1.47 1.22
N LYS A 89 3.20 2.23 2.32
CA LYS A 89 3.53 3.66 2.39
C LYS A 89 4.65 3.88 3.39
N GLY A 90 5.61 4.75 3.08
CA GLY A 90 6.65 5.14 4.05
C GLY A 90 6.06 5.74 5.32
N GLY A 91 6.63 5.41 6.48
CA GLY A 91 6.18 5.92 7.77
C GLY A 91 4.82 5.35 8.19
N ASP A 92 3.90 6.24 8.56
CA ASP A 92 2.50 5.93 8.85
C ASP A 92 1.58 6.39 7.71
N PRO A 93 0.53 5.63 7.32
CA PRO A 93 -0.34 5.99 6.20
C PRO A 93 -0.96 7.39 6.29
N PHE A 94 -1.24 7.88 7.51
CA PHE A 94 -1.98 9.11 7.75
C PHE A 94 -1.11 10.29 8.17
N VAL A 95 0.19 10.10 8.37
CA VAL A 95 1.14 11.19 8.66
C VAL A 95 1.80 11.65 7.36
N PHE A 96 1.31 12.76 6.79
CA PHE A 96 1.78 13.35 5.52
C PHE A 96 1.83 12.38 4.31
N GLY A 97 1.13 11.24 4.41
CA GLY A 97 1.18 10.16 3.43
C GLY A 97 0.03 10.13 2.42
N ARG A 98 -0.97 11.01 2.52
CA ARG A 98 -2.21 10.97 1.70
C ARG A 98 -3.04 9.69 1.85
N GLY A 99 -2.81 8.88 2.89
CA GLY A 99 -3.60 7.68 3.12
C GLY A 99 -5.09 7.98 3.34
N GLY A 100 -5.43 9.17 3.86
CA GLY A 100 -6.82 9.61 4.00
C GLY A 100 -7.54 9.73 2.65
N GLU A 101 -6.91 10.35 1.67
CA GLU A 101 -7.46 10.48 0.31
C GLU A 101 -7.65 9.11 -0.36
N GLU A 102 -6.68 8.20 -0.19
CA GLU A 102 -6.77 6.82 -0.69
C GLU A 102 -7.93 6.07 0.00
N ALA A 103 -8.13 6.26 1.30
CA ALA A 103 -9.23 5.65 2.05
C ALA A 103 -10.61 6.20 1.66
N GLU A 104 -10.72 7.51 1.41
CA GLU A 104 -11.95 8.15 0.94
C GLU A 104 -12.38 7.62 -0.43
N GLU A 105 -11.43 7.43 -1.35
CA GLU A 105 -11.73 6.82 -2.66
C GLU A 105 -12.22 5.38 -2.48
N LEU A 106 -11.55 4.58 -1.65
CA LEU A 106 -11.95 3.19 -1.41
C LEU A 106 -13.35 3.11 -0.82
N ALA A 107 -13.68 3.99 0.13
CA ALA A 107 -15.01 4.10 0.71
C ALA A 107 -16.06 4.47 -0.37
N THR A 108 -15.75 5.47 -1.21
CA THR A 108 -16.64 5.92 -2.30
C THR A 108 -16.87 4.81 -3.33
N ALA A 109 -15.84 4.03 -3.65
CA ALA A 109 -15.90 2.91 -4.58
C ALA A 109 -16.54 1.64 -3.99
N GLY A 110 -16.89 1.64 -2.70
CA GLY A 110 -17.46 0.49 -2.00
C GLY A 110 -16.48 -0.67 -1.79
N ILE A 111 -15.17 -0.37 -1.76
CA ILE A 111 -14.12 -1.36 -1.60
C ILE A 111 -13.81 -1.56 -0.11
N PRO A 112 -13.89 -2.78 0.43
CA PRO A 112 -13.46 -3.05 1.80
C PRO A 112 -11.99 -2.69 1.99
N PHE A 113 -11.68 -1.94 3.04
CA PHE A 113 -10.30 -1.60 3.36
C PHE A 113 -10.00 -1.60 4.85
N GLU A 114 -8.71 -1.69 5.15
CA GLU A 114 -8.14 -1.63 6.48
C GLU A 114 -6.91 -0.73 6.48
N VAL A 115 -6.63 -0.10 7.62
CA VAL A 115 -5.41 0.68 7.85
C VAL A 115 -4.57 -0.01 8.91
N VAL A 116 -3.31 -0.27 8.58
CA VAL A 116 -2.30 -0.78 9.50
C VAL A 116 -1.30 0.34 9.76
N PRO A 117 -1.29 0.91 10.98
CA PRO A 117 -0.38 1.99 11.34
C PRO A 117 1.09 1.58 11.22
N GLY A 118 1.96 2.58 11.05
CA GLY A 118 3.41 2.40 11.01
C GLY A 118 4.15 3.40 11.89
N VAL A 119 5.42 3.11 12.15
CA VAL A 119 6.30 4.07 12.85
C VAL A 119 6.63 5.23 11.90
N THR A 120 6.31 6.46 12.27
CA THR A 120 6.68 7.65 11.48
C THR A 120 8.12 8.12 11.77
N ALA A 121 8.73 8.87 10.85
CA ALA A 121 10.12 9.34 10.97
C ALA A 121 10.31 10.40 12.07
N ALA A 122 9.30 11.25 12.30
CA ALA A 122 9.15 12.20 13.40
C ALA A 122 7.77 12.88 13.29
N VAL A 123 7.25 13.42 14.40
CA VAL A 123 6.14 14.40 14.44
C VAL A 123 6.48 15.44 15.49
#